data_AF-A0A1S3QSF9-F1
#
_entry.id   AF-A0A1S3QSF9-F1
#
_cell.length_a   1.000
_cell.length_b   1.000
_cell.length_c   1.000
_cell.angle_alpha   90.00
_cell.angle_beta   90.00
_cell.angle_gamma   90.00
#
_symmetry.space_group_name_H-M   'P 1'
#
loop_
_entity.id
_entity.type
_entity.pdbx_description
1 polymer ?
#
loop_
_entity_poly.entity_id
_entity_poly.type
_entity_poly.pdbx_seq_one_letter_code
_entity_poly.pdbx_strand_id
1 'polypeptide(L)'
;DDKSTFFQFGASIQQEALLMLSIMEEYDWHIFSIVTSKFPGYQEFINILKSTVDNSFVGWDLQHIITLDAVEEDSKSQIMLKKVQSPVVLLYCSKDEGVFILEEARSLGLTGFGYIWIVSSLTSGTTETVPEEFPSGMVSVSSEDWDYPLEARVRDGLGIITSAASAMLEEYGEIPEARTSCYGTQPEKPSKVPPLALHK
;
A
#
# COMPACT_ATOMS: atom_id res chain seq x y z
N ASP A 1 -3.43 -16.46 -1.93
CA ASP A 1 -3.66 -17.37 -0.79
C ASP A 1 -5.15 -17.29 -0.49
N ASP A 2 -5.93 -18.16 -1.11
CA ASP A 2 -7.40 -18.00 -1.26
C ASP A 2 -8.19 -18.31 0.02
N LYS A 3 -7.54 -18.22 1.19
CA LYS A 3 -8.09 -18.59 2.50
C LYS A 3 -7.95 -17.50 3.56
N SER A 4 -7.40 -16.34 3.22
CA SER A 4 -7.33 -15.21 4.14
C SER A 4 -8.65 -14.45 4.16
N THR A 5 -9.14 -14.12 5.35
CA THR A 5 -10.27 -13.21 5.57
C THR A 5 -9.80 -11.86 6.13
N PHE A 6 -8.53 -11.52 5.88
CA PHE A 6 -7.94 -10.24 6.30
C PHE A 6 -8.26 -9.14 5.28
N PHE A 7 -8.84 -8.05 5.77
CA PHE A 7 -9.16 -6.86 4.99
C PHE A 7 -8.57 -5.64 5.69
N GLN A 8 -8.18 -4.64 4.91
CA GLN A 8 -7.61 -3.38 5.39
C GLN A 8 -8.45 -2.20 4.92
N PHE A 9 -8.52 -1.16 5.74
CA PHE A 9 -9.01 0.15 5.31
C PHE A 9 -7.86 0.92 4.69
N GLY A 10 -7.80 0.96 3.37
CA GLY A 10 -6.79 1.66 2.60
C GLY A 10 -7.04 1.50 1.10
N ALA A 11 -6.39 2.34 0.30
CA ALA A 11 -6.37 2.18 -1.14
C ALA A 11 -5.50 0.98 -1.55
N SER A 12 -5.86 0.34 -2.66
CA SER A 12 -4.98 -0.63 -3.29
C SER A 12 -3.80 0.06 -4.00
N ILE A 13 -2.72 -0.67 -4.25
CA ILE A 13 -1.57 -0.21 -5.05
C ILE A 13 -2.04 0.35 -6.40
N GLN A 14 -3.05 -0.28 -7.00
CA GLN A 14 -3.64 0.16 -8.25
C GLN A 14 -4.32 1.52 -8.14
N GLN A 15 -5.14 1.74 -7.11
CA GLN A 15 -5.82 3.01 -6.92
C GLN A 15 -4.81 4.14 -6.69
N GLU A 16 -3.77 3.91 -5.88
CA GLU A 16 -2.73 4.91 -5.65
C GLU A 16 -1.94 5.22 -6.93
N ALA A 17 -1.49 4.20 -7.67
CA ALA A 17 -0.75 4.39 -8.92
C ALA A 17 -1.56 5.16 -9.98
N LEU A 18 -2.85 4.86 -10.11
CA LEU A 18 -3.74 5.57 -11.03
C LEU A 18 -3.97 7.03 -10.59
N LEU A 19 -4.06 7.28 -9.28
CA LEU A 19 -4.15 8.64 -8.77
C LEU A 19 -2.87 9.44 -9.00
N MET A 20 -1.69 8.83 -8.85
CA MET A 20 -0.41 9.46 -9.20
C MET A 20 -0.38 9.89 -10.67
N LEU A 21 -0.82 9.02 -11.59
CA LEU A 21 -0.92 9.36 -13.02
C LEU A 21 -1.95 10.47 -13.25
N SER A 22 -3.09 10.44 -12.56
CA SER A 22 -4.12 11.48 -12.69
C SER A 22 -3.61 12.85 -12.24
N ILE A 23 -2.82 12.90 -11.15
CA ILE A 23 -2.15 14.13 -10.71
C ILE A 23 -1.20 14.61 -11.81
N MET A 24 -0.36 13.73 -12.35
CA MET A 24 0.58 14.10 -13.41
C MET A 24 -0.12 14.59 -14.68
N GLU A 25 -1.26 14.00 -15.04
CA GLU A 25 -2.05 14.41 -16.19
C GLU A 25 -2.62 15.82 -15.99
N GLU A 26 -3.16 16.11 -14.80
CA GLU A 26 -3.73 17.42 -14.46
C GLU A 26 -2.70 18.57 -14.52
N TYR A 27 -1.42 18.28 -14.28
CA TYR A 27 -0.32 19.26 -14.33
C TYR A 27 0.54 19.17 -15.60
N ASP A 28 0.11 18.42 -16.62
CA ASP A 28 0.84 18.19 -17.87
C ASP A 28 2.27 17.60 -17.66
N TRP A 29 2.47 16.83 -16.60
CA TRP A 29 3.73 16.17 -16.26
C TRP A 29 3.91 14.82 -16.97
N HIS A 30 4.09 14.86 -18.29
CA HIS A 30 4.13 13.64 -19.09
C HIS A 30 5.47 12.89 -19.07
N ILE A 31 6.56 13.53 -18.63
CA ILE A 31 7.92 12.96 -18.61
C ILE A 31 8.29 12.55 -17.19
N PHE A 32 8.49 11.25 -16.96
CA PHE A 32 8.74 10.74 -15.62
C PHE A 32 9.62 9.47 -15.58
N SER A 33 10.07 9.13 -14.38
CA SER A 33 10.77 7.88 -14.08
C SER A 33 10.11 7.17 -12.90
N ILE A 34 10.22 5.85 -12.86
CA ILE A 34 9.77 5.02 -11.74
C ILE A 34 11.00 4.56 -10.96
N VAL A 35 11.00 4.80 -9.66
CA VAL A 35 12.00 4.28 -8.72
C VAL A 35 11.27 3.42 -7.69
N THR A 36 11.75 2.20 -7.46
CA THR A 36 11.19 1.33 -6.42
C THR A 36 12.31 0.72 -5.58
N SER A 37 11.99 0.34 -4.34
CA SER A 37 12.77 -0.69 -3.66
C SER A 37 12.27 -2.10 -4.06
N LYS A 38 12.75 -3.14 -3.38
CA LYS A 38 12.19 -4.50 -3.47
C LYS A 38 11.03 -4.74 -2.49
N PHE A 39 10.44 -3.69 -1.93
CA PHE A 39 9.31 -3.80 -1.02
C PHE A 39 8.15 -4.56 -1.67
N PRO A 40 7.43 -5.43 -0.92
CA PRO A 40 6.31 -6.18 -1.47
C PRO A 40 5.33 -5.28 -2.25
N GLY A 41 4.91 -5.73 -3.43
CA GLY A 41 4.03 -4.97 -4.33
C GLY A 41 4.74 -4.12 -5.40
N TYR A 42 6.08 -3.97 -5.36
CA TYR A 42 6.78 -3.12 -6.33
C TYR A 42 6.60 -3.55 -7.80
N GLN A 43 6.57 -4.86 -8.10
CA GLN A 43 6.32 -5.37 -9.45
C GLN A 43 4.90 -5.05 -9.92
N GLU A 44 3.92 -5.14 -9.03
CA GLU A 44 2.54 -4.79 -9.31
C GLU A 44 2.43 -3.30 -9.61
N PHE A 45 3.04 -2.44 -8.79
CA PHE A 45 3.12 -1.00 -9.01
C PHE A 45 3.72 -0.65 -10.39
N ILE A 46 4.88 -1.23 -10.74
CA ILE A 46 5.51 -1.04 -12.05
C ILE A 46 4.60 -1.50 -13.19
N ASN A 47 3.99 -2.68 -13.06
CA ASN A 47 3.17 -3.26 -14.12
C ASN A 47 1.89 -2.46 -14.35
N ILE A 48 1.25 -1.96 -13.30
CA ILE A 48 0.06 -1.10 -13.38
C ILE A 48 0.41 0.19 -14.11
N LEU A 49 1.50 0.87 -13.72
CA LEU A 49 1.92 2.11 -14.37
C LEU A 49 2.26 1.88 -15.84
N LYS A 50 3.11 0.89 -16.16
CA LYS A 50 3.46 0.53 -17.55
C LYS A 50 2.23 0.24 -18.41
N SER A 51 1.37 -0.66 -17.94
CA SER A 51 0.16 -1.04 -18.66
C SER A 51 -0.75 0.16 -18.88
N THR A 52 -0.87 1.03 -17.89
CA THR A 52 -1.73 2.22 -18.00
C THR A 52 -1.17 3.23 -19.00
N VAL A 53 0.14 3.51 -18.96
CA VAL A 53 0.75 4.47 -19.88
C VAL A 53 0.81 3.95 -21.32
N ASP A 54 1.09 2.65 -21.52
CA ASP A 54 1.16 2.02 -22.85
C ASP A 54 -0.21 1.99 -23.55
N ASN A 55 -1.30 1.95 -22.78
CA ASN A 55 -2.68 1.92 -23.28
C ASN A 55 -3.36 3.30 -23.27
N SER A 56 -2.63 4.38 -22.98
CA SER A 56 -3.16 5.73 -22.89
C SER A 56 -2.85 6.56 -24.14
N PHE A 57 -3.72 7.52 -24.46
CA PHE A 57 -3.53 8.49 -25.54
C PHE A 57 -2.86 9.79 -25.10
N VAL A 58 -2.48 9.92 -23.82
CA VAL A 58 -1.91 11.14 -23.22
C VAL A 58 -0.50 11.45 -23.76
N GLY A 59 0.23 10.44 -24.24
CA GLY A 59 1.59 10.62 -24.76
C GLY A 59 2.67 10.67 -23.67
N TRP A 60 2.54 9.78 -22.69
CA TRP A 60 3.53 9.60 -21.61
C TRP A 60 4.93 9.26 -22.13
N ASP A 61 5.95 9.86 -21.50
CA ASP A 61 7.37 9.55 -21.70
C ASP A 61 7.96 8.97 -20.41
N LEU A 62 7.89 7.64 -20.29
CA LEU A 62 8.49 6.88 -19.19
C LEU A 62 9.97 6.61 -19.50
N GLN A 63 10.87 7.39 -18.90
CA GLN A 63 12.30 7.37 -19.23
C GLN A 63 13.04 6.19 -18.60
N HIS A 64 12.89 6.00 -17.29
CA HIS A 64 13.63 5.00 -16.54
C HIS A 64 12.77 4.27 -15.52
N ILE A 65 13.11 2.99 -15.31
CA ILE A 65 12.55 2.16 -14.25
C ILE A 65 13.72 1.57 -13.49
N ILE A 66 13.85 2.00 -12.24
CA ILE A 66 15.00 1.69 -11.40
C ILE A 66 14.48 0.96 -10.16
N THR A 67 14.97 -0.26 -9.95
CA THR A 67 14.71 -1.01 -8.71
C THR A 67 15.99 -1.06 -7.89
N LEU A 68 15.93 -0.51 -6.69
CA LEU A 68 17.02 -0.39 -5.74
C LEU A 68 16.94 -1.50 -4.69
N ASP A 69 18.10 -1.90 -4.18
CA ASP A 69 18.21 -2.70 -2.97
C ASP A 69 18.50 -1.75 -1.81
N ALA A 70 17.46 -1.36 -1.08
CA ALA A 70 17.54 -0.30 -0.06
C ALA A 70 18.04 -0.82 1.31
N VAL A 71 18.46 -2.09 1.39
CA VAL A 71 18.97 -2.73 2.61
C VAL A 71 20.50 -2.66 2.70
N GLU A 72 21.18 -2.41 1.57
CA GLU A 72 22.63 -2.25 1.52
C GLU A 72 22.96 -0.79 1.14
N GLU A 73 23.75 -0.10 1.99
CA GLU A 73 24.43 1.15 1.65
C GLU A 73 25.47 0.87 0.54
N ASP A 74 24.99 0.74 -0.69
CA ASP A 74 25.83 0.40 -1.84
C ASP A 74 25.91 1.56 -2.82
N SER A 75 27.15 1.86 -3.22
CA SER A 75 27.52 2.64 -4.40
C SER A 75 26.67 2.36 -5.64
N LYS A 76 26.14 1.13 -5.80
CA LYS A 76 25.22 0.78 -6.88
C LYS A 76 23.94 1.60 -6.88
N SER A 77 23.36 1.91 -5.72
CA SER A 77 22.13 2.70 -5.62
C SER A 77 22.33 4.12 -6.15
N GLN A 78 23.44 4.77 -5.79
CA GLN A 78 23.84 6.06 -6.35
C GLN A 78 24.04 6.00 -7.86
N ILE A 79 24.71 4.96 -8.38
CA ILE A 79 24.96 4.80 -9.82
C ILE A 79 23.65 4.66 -10.58
N MET A 80 22.67 3.94 -10.02
CA MET A 80 21.36 3.78 -10.65
C MET A 80 20.54 5.08 -10.59
N LEU A 81 20.51 5.77 -9.44
CA LEU A 81 19.80 7.05 -9.29
C LEU A 81 20.34 8.14 -10.21
N LYS A 82 21.64 8.16 -10.51
CA LYS A 82 22.25 9.08 -11.50
C LYS A 82 21.66 8.98 -12.91
N LYS A 83 20.93 7.90 -13.23
CA LYS A 83 20.24 7.76 -14.52
C LYS A 83 18.95 8.58 -14.59
N VAL A 84 18.39 8.99 -13.46
CA VAL A 84 17.17 9.81 -13.43
C VAL A 84 17.47 11.17 -14.06
N GLN A 85 16.74 11.49 -15.12
CA GLN A 85 16.81 12.78 -15.83
C GLN A 85 15.43 13.44 -15.94
N SER A 86 14.37 12.73 -15.57
CA SER A 86 13.00 13.20 -15.68
C SER A 86 12.66 14.18 -14.54
N PRO A 87 11.83 15.21 -14.81
CA PRO A 87 11.42 16.16 -13.79
C PRO A 87 10.51 15.54 -12.72
N VAL A 88 9.76 14.48 -13.06
CA VAL A 88 8.92 13.76 -12.10
C VAL A 88 9.48 12.37 -11.83
N VAL A 89 9.44 11.96 -10.57
CA VAL A 89 9.85 10.63 -10.12
C VAL A 89 8.74 10.02 -9.26
N LEU A 90 8.23 8.87 -9.69
CA LEU A 90 7.30 8.05 -8.91
C LEU A 90 8.11 7.10 -8.03
N LEU A 91 7.95 7.18 -6.71
CA LEU A 91 8.67 6.35 -5.74
C LEU A 91 7.72 5.37 -5.03
N TYR A 92 8.09 4.09 -5.04
CA TYR A 92 7.44 3.04 -4.27
C TYR A 92 8.44 2.26 -3.41
N CYS A 93 8.37 2.46 -2.10
CA CYS A 93 9.16 1.72 -1.11
C CYS A 93 8.49 1.78 0.28
N SER A 94 9.07 1.12 1.29
CA SER A 94 8.68 1.41 2.67
C SER A 94 9.14 2.81 3.09
N LYS A 95 8.60 3.32 4.21
CA LYS A 95 9.06 4.58 4.80
C LYS A 95 10.55 4.55 5.16
N ASP A 96 11.02 3.48 5.79
CA ASP A 96 12.42 3.33 6.20
C ASP A 96 13.37 3.28 4.99
N GLU A 97 12.99 2.56 3.94
CA GLU A 97 13.75 2.52 2.68
C GLU A 97 13.70 3.88 1.96
N GLY A 98 12.60 4.61 2.09
CA GLY A 98 12.42 5.94 1.51
C GLY A 98 13.37 6.97 2.10
N VAL A 99 13.66 6.89 3.40
CA VAL A 99 14.67 7.73 4.07
C VAL A 99 16.01 7.59 3.36
N PHE A 100 16.49 6.35 3.19
CA PHE A 100 17.76 6.07 2.53
C PHE A 100 17.76 6.51 1.05
N ILE A 101 16.72 6.17 0.29
CA ILE A 101 16.64 6.52 -1.14
C ILE A 101 16.63 8.04 -1.36
N LEU A 102 15.90 8.79 -0.53
CA LEU A 102 15.78 10.24 -0.66
C LEU A 102 17.01 10.97 -0.13
N GLU A 103 17.72 10.42 0.84
CA GLU A 103 19.04 10.91 1.27
C GLU A 103 20.07 10.78 0.13
N GLU A 104 20.10 9.63 -0.55
CA GLU A 104 20.98 9.41 -1.70
C GLU A 104 20.61 10.31 -2.88
N ALA A 105 19.30 10.45 -3.16
CA ALA A 105 18.81 11.37 -4.18
C ALA A 105 19.21 12.83 -3.87
N ARG A 106 19.17 13.24 -2.60
CA ARG A 106 19.62 14.57 -2.15
C ARG A 106 21.10 14.78 -2.40
N SER A 107 21.93 13.79 -2.09
CA SER A 107 23.38 13.83 -2.34
C SER A 107 23.72 13.97 -3.84
N LEU A 108 22.81 13.53 -4.71
CA LEU A 108 22.92 13.65 -6.18
C LEU A 108 22.25 14.92 -6.74
N GLY A 109 21.63 15.75 -5.89
CA GLY A 109 20.89 16.94 -6.33
C GLY A 109 19.55 16.66 -7.01
N LEU A 110 19.01 15.44 -6.84
CA LEU A 110 17.74 15.00 -7.43
C LEU A 110 16.51 15.39 -6.60
N THR A 111 16.69 16.12 -5.49
CA THR A 111 15.60 16.57 -4.60
C THR A 111 15.45 18.09 -4.55
N GLY A 112 16.23 18.82 -5.36
CA GLY A 112 16.16 20.26 -5.47
C GLY A 112 15.06 20.73 -6.43
N PHE A 113 15.01 22.04 -6.67
CA PHE A 113 14.12 22.64 -7.65
C PHE A 113 14.33 22.01 -9.05
N GLY A 114 13.22 21.63 -9.70
CA GLY A 114 13.24 20.93 -10.99
C GLY A 114 12.92 19.44 -10.88
N TYR A 115 12.90 18.88 -9.66
CA TYR A 115 12.44 17.52 -9.39
C TYR A 115 11.20 17.51 -8.51
N ILE A 116 10.25 16.65 -8.86
CA ILE A 116 9.03 16.40 -8.10
C ILE A 116 9.00 14.90 -7.78
N TRP A 117 9.01 14.58 -6.49
CA TRP A 117 8.87 13.22 -6.00
C TRP A 117 7.42 12.98 -5.61
N ILE A 118 6.76 12.04 -6.30
CA ILE A 118 5.42 11.58 -5.95
C ILE A 118 5.55 10.18 -5.35
N VAL A 119 5.06 10.00 -4.13
CA VAL A 119 5.31 8.79 -3.33
C VAL A 119 4.00 8.12 -2.92
N SER A 120 4.05 6.80 -2.70
CA SER A 120 2.91 6.03 -2.19
C SER A 120 2.65 6.30 -0.72
N SER A 121 1.46 5.92 -0.24
CA SER A 121 1.09 6.06 1.17
C SER A 121 2.05 5.29 2.10
N LEU A 122 2.56 4.16 1.62
CA LEU A 122 3.54 3.33 2.32
C LEU A 122 4.88 4.04 2.52
N THR A 123 5.29 4.87 1.55
CA THR A 123 6.54 5.62 1.62
C THR A 123 6.41 6.84 2.54
N SER A 124 5.29 7.57 2.49
CA SER A 124 5.07 8.66 3.46
C SER A 124 4.84 8.15 4.88
N GLY A 125 4.15 7.01 5.00
CA GLY A 125 3.57 6.53 6.25
C GLY A 125 2.71 7.60 6.92
N THR A 126 2.68 7.57 8.25
CA THR A 126 1.91 8.53 9.06
C THR A 126 2.50 9.94 8.99
N THR A 127 1.62 10.94 8.91
CA THR A 127 1.97 12.36 8.82
C THR A 127 2.42 13.01 10.13
N GLU A 128 2.37 12.28 11.26
CA GLU A 128 2.79 12.78 12.57
C GLU A 128 4.31 13.00 12.66
N THR A 129 5.09 12.15 11.99
CA THR A 129 6.55 12.20 11.97
C THR A 129 7.07 12.18 10.55
N VAL A 130 7.64 13.29 10.09
CA VAL A 130 8.23 13.41 8.76
C VAL A 130 9.75 13.38 8.91
N PRO A 131 10.45 12.41 8.29
CA PRO A 131 11.92 12.36 8.29
C PRO A 131 12.53 13.63 7.67
N GLU A 132 13.70 14.05 8.16
CA GLU A 132 14.39 15.24 7.63
C GLU A 132 14.94 15.02 6.21
N GLU A 133 15.07 13.76 5.79
CA GLU A 133 15.50 13.31 4.47
C GLU A 133 14.44 13.55 3.40
N PHE A 134 13.17 13.67 3.79
CA PHE A 134 12.07 13.87 2.86
C PHE A 134 12.11 15.30 2.31
N PRO A 135 12.12 15.48 0.99
CA PRO A 135 12.33 16.81 0.41
C PRO A 135 11.09 17.68 0.50
N SER A 136 11.31 18.98 0.61
CA SER A 136 10.23 19.97 0.48
C SER A 136 9.62 19.88 -0.92
N GLY A 137 8.28 19.90 -1.00
CA GLY A 137 7.55 19.76 -2.26
C GLY A 137 7.32 18.31 -2.71
N MET A 138 7.69 17.32 -1.90
CA MET A 138 7.25 15.93 -2.10
C MET A 138 5.73 15.83 -2.06
N VAL A 139 5.14 15.10 -3.00
CA VAL A 139 3.71 14.83 -3.09
C VAL A 139 3.48 13.40 -2.60
N SER A 140 2.60 13.19 -1.63
CA SER A 140 2.18 11.85 -1.23
C SER A 140 0.72 11.62 -1.59
N VAL A 141 0.43 10.41 -2.05
CA VAL A 141 -0.94 9.89 -2.15
C VAL A 141 -1.21 9.07 -0.89
N SER A 142 -2.10 9.54 -0.02
CA SER A 142 -2.51 8.80 1.18
C SER A 142 -4.03 8.68 1.29
N SER A 143 -4.49 7.55 1.82
CA SER A 143 -5.89 7.35 2.25
C SER A 143 -6.09 7.69 3.73
N GLU A 144 -5.05 8.19 4.40
CA GLU A 144 -5.15 8.65 5.79
C GLU A 144 -5.83 10.02 5.82
N ASP A 145 -7.15 9.97 5.87
CA ASP A 145 -8.01 11.13 5.89
C ASP A 145 -8.15 11.69 7.32
N TRP A 146 -7.94 12.99 7.47
CA TRP A 146 -8.08 13.75 8.71
C TRP A 146 -9.55 13.89 9.14
N ASP A 147 -10.48 13.75 8.21
CA ASP A 147 -11.93 13.70 8.45
C ASP A 147 -12.45 12.27 8.71
N TYR A 148 -11.57 11.25 8.74
CA TYR A 148 -11.93 9.87 9.08
C TYR A 148 -11.23 9.38 10.37
N PRO A 149 -11.73 9.78 11.57
CA PRO A 149 -11.08 9.51 12.85
C PRO A 149 -11.16 8.04 13.27
N LEU A 150 -10.30 7.64 14.21
CA LEU A 150 -10.20 6.25 14.69
C LEU A 150 -11.54 5.69 15.18
N GLU A 151 -12.34 6.47 15.90
CA GLU A 151 -13.64 6.06 16.40
C GLU A 151 -14.60 5.69 15.27
N ALA A 152 -14.57 6.46 14.17
CA ALA A 152 -15.37 6.16 12.98
C ALA A 152 -14.88 4.88 12.30
N ARG A 153 -13.55 4.69 12.17
CA ARG A 153 -12.96 3.47 11.58
C ARG A 153 -13.34 2.22 12.37
N VAL A 154 -13.31 2.27 13.71
CA VAL A 154 -13.70 1.15 14.58
C VAL A 154 -15.19 0.85 14.45
N ARG A 155 -16.03 1.89 14.46
CA ARG A 155 -17.49 1.74 14.28
C ARG A 155 -17.80 1.07 12.94
N ASP A 156 -17.17 1.52 11.87
CA ASP A 156 -17.45 1.03 10.52
C ASP A 156 -16.89 -0.39 10.33
N GLY A 157 -15.72 -0.71 10.92
CA GLY A 157 -15.21 -2.08 10.99
C GLY A 157 -16.14 -3.04 11.74
N LEU A 158 -16.70 -2.61 12.88
CA LEU A 158 -17.72 -3.38 13.61
C LEU A 158 -18.99 -3.55 12.76
N GLY A 159 -19.39 -2.50 12.03
CA GLY A 159 -20.51 -2.54 11.09
C GLY A 159 -20.33 -3.59 10.01
N ILE A 160 -19.14 -3.70 9.41
CA ILE A 160 -18.81 -4.71 8.40
C ILE A 160 -18.94 -6.12 8.98
N ILE A 161 -18.33 -6.38 10.14
CA ILE A 161 -18.34 -7.72 10.75
C ILE A 161 -19.76 -8.14 11.14
N THR A 162 -20.52 -7.25 11.79
CA THR A 162 -21.89 -7.53 12.24
C THR A 162 -22.86 -7.71 11.07
N SER A 163 -22.72 -6.90 10.02
CA SER A 163 -23.53 -7.05 8.80
C SER A 163 -23.22 -8.37 8.09
N ALA A 164 -21.95 -8.75 7.99
CA ALA A 164 -21.55 -10.04 7.41
C ALA A 164 -22.07 -11.22 8.23
N ALA A 165 -22.00 -11.14 9.56
CA ALA A 165 -22.54 -12.18 10.45
C ALA A 165 -24.08 -12.31 10.33
N SER A 166 -24.80 -11.18 10.22
CA SER A 166 -26.25 -11.19 9.98
C SER A 166 -26.59 -11.84 8.64
N ALA A 167 -25.89 -11.46 7.56
CA ALA A 167 -26.09 -12.04 6.24
C ALA A 167 -25.80 -13.55 6.25
N MET A 168 -24.74 -13.97 6.95
CA MET A 168 -24.41 -15.39 7.06
C MET A 168 -25.46 -16.17 7.85
N LEU A 169 -26.00 -15.61 8.94
CA LEU A 169 -27.08 -16.22 9.70
C LEU A 169 -28.35 -16.36 8.85
N GLU A 170 -28.67 -15.36 8.02
CA GLU A 170 -29.83 -15.40 7.11
C GLU A 170 -29.67 -16.44 6.00
N GLU A 171 -28.47 -16.55 5.41
CA GLU A 171 -28.21 -17.44 4.28
C GLU A 171 -27.96 -18.90 4.70
N TYR A 172 -27.22 -19.12 5.79
CA TYR A 172 -26.74 -20.43 6.21
C TYR A 172 -27.39 -20.95 7.51
N GLY A 173 -28.12 -20.10 8.24
CA GLY A 173 -28.76 -20.48 9.51
C GLY A 173 -27.82 -20.60 10.70
N GLU A 174 -26.51 -20.33 10.53
CA GLU A 174 -25.51 -20.38 11.58
C GLU A 174 -24.38 -19.33 11.35
N ILE A 175 -23.68 -18.99 12.44
CA ILE A 175 -22.46 -18.17 12.42
C ILE A 175 -21.29 -19.07 12.87
N PRO A 176 -20.10 -19.00 12.25
CA PRO A 176 -19.03 -19.94 12.54
C PRO A 176 -18.52 -19.75 13.96
N GLU A 177 -18.31 -20.85 14.68
CA GLU A 177 -17.70 -20.78 16.01
C GLU A 177 -16.24 -20.34 15.93
N ALA A 178 -15.86 -19.42 16.83
CA ALA A 178 -14.49 -18.97 16.95
C ALA A 178 -13.58 -20.13 17.41
N ARG A 179 -12.40 -20.25 16.79
CA ARG A 179 -11.38 -21.18 17.27
C ARG A 179 -10.93 -20.77 18.67
N THR A 180 -10.94 -21.72 19.59
CA THR A 180 -10.58 -21.51 21.00
C THR A 180 -9.08 -21.66 21.28
N SER A 181 -8.31 -22.17 20.31
CA SER A 181 -6.86 -22.34 20.41
C SER A 181 -6.18 -22.09 19.06
N CYS A 182 -5.03 -21.39 19.11
CA CYS A 182 -4.12 -21.25 17.97
C CYS A 182 -3.25 -22.50 17.75
N TYR A 183 -3.09 -23.33 18.78
CA TYR A 183 -2.37 -24.59 18.72
C TYR A 183 -3.36 -25.72 18.46
N GLY A 184 -3.18 -26.45 17.35
CA GLY A 184 -4.08 -27.52 16.94
C GLY A 184 -4.10 -28.65 17.97
N THR A 185 -5.19 -28.77 18.72
CA THR A 185 -5.59 -30.06 19.30
C THR A 185 -6.63 -30.61 18.33
N GLN A 186 -6.50 -31.87 17.90
CA GLN A 186 -7.55 -32.52 17.10
C GLN A 186 -8.91 -32.34 17.79
N PRO A 187 -10.01 -32.17 17.05
CA PRO A 187 -11.31 -32.04 17.67
C PRO A 187 -11.58 -33.29 18.50
N GLU A 188 -11.64 -33.14 19.82
CA GLU A 188 -12.24 -34.18 20.66
C GLU A 188 -13.67 -34.38 20.13
N LYS A 189 -14.00 -35.64 19.81
CA LYS A 189 -15.35 -36.03 19.41
C LYS A 189 -16.37 -35.39 20.36
N PRO A 190 -17.51 -34.88 19.87
CA PRO A 190 -18.53 -34.33 20.75
C PRO A 190 -18.91 -35.41 21.77
N SER A 191 -18.63 -35.13 23.05
CA SER A 191 -19.15 -35.94 24.14
C SER A 191 -20.67 -35.92 24.01
N LYS A 192 -21.27 -37.11 23.90
CA LYS A 192 -22.72 -37.27 23.81
C LYS A 192 -23.33 -36.54 25.00
N VAL A 193 -24.09 -35.48 24.72
CA VAL A 193 -24.97 -34.87 25.72
C VAL A 193 -25.90 -35.98 26.23
N PRO A 194 -25.95 -36.28 27.54
CA PRO A 194 -26.90 -37.24 28.06
C PRO A 194 -28.32 -36.72 27.80
N PRO A 195 -29.29 -37.57 27.44
CA PRO A 195 -30.66 -37.12 27.31
C PRO A 195 -31.14 -36.64 28.69
N LEU A 196 -31.38 -35.34 28.82
CA LEU A 196 -32.20 -34.79 29.90
C LEU A 196 -33.62 -35.32 29.68
N ALA A 197 -33.90 -36.47 30.30
CA ALA A 197 -35.24 -36.89 30.58
C ALA A 197 -35.86 -35.90 31.57
N LEU A 198 -36.81 -35.10 31.10
CA LEU A 198 -37.90 -34.61 31.94
C LEU A 198 -39.17 -34.61 31.09
N HIS A 199 -39.95 -35.66 31.31
CA HIS A 199 -41.34 -35.78 30.91
C HIS A 199 -42.20 -34.79 31.71
N LYS A 200 -43.15 -34.18 30.97
CA LYS A 200 -44.40 -33.52 31.38
C LYS A 200 -44.32 -32.23 32.20
#